data_AF-A0A7Y5QB67-F1
#
_entry.id   AF-A0A7Y5QB67-F1
#
_cell.length_a   1.000
_cell.length_b   1.000
_cell.length_c   1.000
_cell.angle_alpha   90.00
_cell.angle_beta   90.00
_cell.angle_gamma   90.00
#
_symmetry.space_group_name_H-M   'P 1'
#
loop_
_entity.id
_entity.type
_entity.pdbx_description
1 polymer ?
#
loop_
_entity_poly.entity_id
_entity_poly.type
_entity_poly.pdbx_seq_one_letter_code
_entity_poly.pdbx_strand_id
1 'polypeptide(L)'
;MTQEPSSRKPLFISVRARLVIGLTLLFSIVFIGGFLIVYQFASDRAMDRLAEDLRVLLEGTAGGIDGDAFASVARFGEPNEAGYSDDPRFWIIVDWLASIKAVDYRTGIYTIALSDRLGEYVLIASAAARTEPDDPETARFQQPLGYAPGDAPAFDALFNGETSEWLLLEPYQDDFGYWISGYESIKNAAGEPVGVVGIDYRAEYVFSVQRQILDAALPSFLIGFAVFFIVVYLISIPLTRPITTLTLAAERIGEGDYSAPLPKASRVVSDEFSILADVFRVMVGKVQGREVELRKQVEELKIEIDETKARAQVAEIVDTDFFASLQEKAKHIRSRRDDPPPVRSSQDAETQPRSEG
;
A
#
# COMPACT_ATOMS: atom_id res chain seq x y z
N MET A 1 -21.20 36.84 -26.59
CA MET A 1 -20.30 35.68 -26.73
C MET A 1 -20.18 35.02 -25.37
N THR A 2 -21.02 34.04 -25.08
CA THR A 2 -20.97 33.21 -23.88
C THR A 2 -20.16 31.96 -24.22
N GLN A 3 -18.97 31.82 -23.64
CA GLN A 3 -18.17 30.59 -23.74
C GLN A 3 -18.85 29.50 -22.90
N GLU A 4 -19.16 28.37 -23.53
CA GLU A 4 -19.59 27.16 -22.81
C GLU A 4 -18.44 26.60 -21.95
N PRO A 5 -18.73 26.07 -20.75
CA PRO A 5 -17.73 25.45 -19.91
C PRO A 5 -17.27 24.12 -20.54
N SER A 6 -15.96 24.00 -20.73
CA SER A 6 -15.27 22.78 -21.15
C SER A 6 -15.72 21.57 -20.31
N SER A 7 -16.53 20.68 -20.90
CA SER A 7 -16.90 19.42 -20.24
C SER A 7 -15.65 18.54 -20.15
N ARG A 8 -15.14 18.34 -18.92
CA ARG A 8 -14.06 17.38 -18.68
C ARG A 8 -14.61 15.98 -18.92
N LYS A 9 -14.10 15.27 -19.93
CA LYS A 9 -14.44 13.86 -20.17
C LYS A 9 -14.16 13.05 -18.89
N PRO A 10 -15.08 12.18 -18.44
CA PRO A 10 -14.84 11.37 -17.25
C PRO A 10 -13.67 10.41 -17.49
N LEU A 11 -12.75 10.31 -16.53
CA LEU A 11 -11.67 9.33 -16.58
C LEU A 11 -12.26 7.91 -16.53
N PHE A 12 -12.06 7.14 -17.60
CA PHE A 12 -12.41 5.72 -17.62
C PHE A 12 -11.34 4.91 -16.87
N ILE A 13 -11.72 4.34 -15.73
CA ILE A 13 -10.87 3.44 -14.94
C ILE A 13 -11.48 2.05 -15.05
N SER A 14 -10.72 1.10 -15.60
CA SER A 14 -11.18 -0.29 -15.70
C SER A 14 -11.50 -0.86 -14.31
N VAL A 15 -12.45 -1.80 -14.26
CA VAL A 15 -12.81 -2.51 -13.01
C VAL A 15 -11.56 -3.11 -12.36
N ARG A 16 -10.65 -3.65 -13.18
CA ARG A 16 -9.36 -4.17 -12.73
C ARG A 16 -8.49 -3.12 -12.04
N ALA A 17 -8.33 -1.95 -12.66
CA ALA A 17 -7.54 -0.88 -12.07
C ALA A 17 -8.17 -0.39 -10.76
N ARG A 18 -9.50 -0.26 -10.69
CA ARG A 18 -10.19 0.09 -9.43
C ARG A 18 -9.94 -0.95 -8.34
N LEU A 19 -10.03 -2.24 -8.66
CA LEU A 19 -9.82 -3.33 -7.71
C LEU A 19 -8.37 -3.36 -7.20
N VAL A 20 -7.39 -3.28 -8.11
CA VAL A 20 -5.96 -3.26 -7.73
C VAL A 20 -5.64 -2.01 -6.89
N ILE A 21 -6.10 -0.82 -7.29
CA ILE A 21 -5.86 0.42 -6.53
C ILE A 21 -6.52 0.33 -5.15
N GLY A 22 -7.79 -0.06 -5.09
CA GLY A 22 -8.53 -0.14 -3.83
C GLY A 22 -7.89 -1.12 -2.85
N LEU A 23 -7.53 -2.31 -3.33
CA LEU A 23 -6.91 -3.33 -2.50
C LEU A 23 -5.48 -2.93 -2.11
N THR A 24 -4.71 -2.35 -3.02
CA THR A 24 -3.37 -1.84 -2.71
C THR A 24 -3.44 -0.76 -1.63
N LEU A 25 -4.34 0.22 -1.75
CA LEU A 25 -4.50 1.28 -0.75
C LEU A 25 -4.93 0.73 0.63
N LEU A 26 -5.89 -0.20 0.65
CA LEU A 26 -6.34 -0.84 1.88
C LEU A 26 -5.18 -1.57 2.58
N PHE A 27 -4.45 -2.38 1.84
CA PHE A 27 -3.34 -3.15 2.39
C PHE A 27 -2.10 -2.29 2.67
N SER A 28 -1.90 -1.17 1.97
CA SER A 28 -0.83 -0.21 2.30
C SER A 28 -0.94 0.26 3.75
N ILE A 29 -2.15 0.52 4.25
CA ILE A 29 -2.34 0.92 5.65
C ILE A 29 -1.89 -0.19 6.60
N VAL A 30 -2.28 -1.44 6.31
CA VAL A 30 -1.89 -2.62 7.10
C VAL A 30 -0.37 -2.83 7.06
N PHE A 31 0.23 -2.71 5.89
CA PHE A 31 1.68 -2.83 5.68
C PHE A 31 2.43 -1.73 6.43
N ILE A 32 2.01 -0.47 6.31
CA ILE A 32 2.60 0.65 7.04
C ILE A 32 2.47 0.42 8.55
N GLY A 33 1.29 0.02 9.05
CA GLY A 33 1.08 -0.30 10.45
C GLY A 33 2.00 -1.44 10.93
N GLY A 34 2.11 -2.53 10.17
CA GLY A 34 3.02 -3.62 10.47
C GLY A 34 4.49 -3.21 10.47
N PHE A 35 4.90 -2.36 9.53
CA PHE A 35 6.24 -1.79 9.49
C PHE A 35 6.53 -0.95 10.73
N LEU A 36 5.60 -0.07 11.13
CA LEU A 36 5.74 0.75 12.32
C LEU A 36 5.85 -0.11 13.60
N ILE A 37 5.05 -1.17 13.71
CA ILE A 37 5.11 -2.11 14.83
C ILE A 37 6.47 -2.81 14.89
N VAL A 38 6.95 -3.34 13.76
CA VAL A 38 8.25 -4.03 13.70
C VAL A 38 9.40 -3.06 13.99
N TYR A 39 9.36 -1.86 13.43
CA TYR A 39 10.35 -0.82 13.68
C TYR A 39 10.40 -0.42 15.16
N GLN A 40 9.23 -0.15 15.76
CA GLN A 40 9.12 0.19 17.17
C GLN A 40 9.63 -0.96 18.04
N PHE A 41 9.17 -2.19 17.79
CA PHE A 41 9.64 -3.37 18.52
C PHE A 41 11.16 -3.55 18.44
N ALA A 42 11.76 -3.40 17.25
CA ALA A 42 13.20 -3.54 17.08
C ALA A 42 13.97 -2.41 17.79
N SER A 43 13.45 -1.18 17.75
CA SER A 43 14.03 -0.02 18.43
C SER A 43 13.96 -0.20 19.95
N ASP A 44 12.80 -0.57 20.48
CA ASP A 44 12.60 -0.79 21.92
C ASP A 44 13.54 -1.88 22.43
N ARG A 45 13.63 -3.01 21.71
CA ARG A 45 14.56 -4.11 22.08
C ARG A 45 16.03 -3.70 22.01
N ALA A 46 16.39 -2.81 21.11
CA ALA A 46 17.75 -2.29 21.04
C ALA A 46 18.05 -1.37 22.24
N MET A 47 17.08 -0.53 22.64
CA MET A 47 17.21 0.34 23.81
C MET A 47 17.22 -0.44 25.12
N ASP A 48 16.33 -1.44 25.27
CA ASP A 48 16.32 -2.35 26.42
C ASP A 48 17.68 -3.03 26.60
N ARG A 49 18.29 -3.47 25.50
CA ARG A 49 19.61 -4.09 25.52
C ARG A 49 20.70 -3.09 25.93
N LEU A 50 20.67 -1.86 25.41
CA LEU A 50 21.62 -0.83 25.81
C LEU A 50 21.48 -0.46 27.29
N ALA A 51 20.24 -0.39 27.79
CA ALA A 51 19.96 -0.14 29.19
C ALA A 51 20.54 -1.25 30.07
N GLU A 52 20.33 -2.51 29.69
CA GLU A 52 20.89 -3.65 30.42
C GLU A 52 22.42 -3.68 30.37
N ASP A 53 23.02 -3.43 29.20
CA ASP A 53 24.48 -3.32 29.06
C ASP A 53 25.04 -2.20 29.95
N LEU A 54 24.36 -1.04 30.02
CA LEU A 54 24.71 0.06 30.95
C LEU A 54 24.64 -0.39 32.40
N ARG A 55 23.56 -1.05 32.85
CA ARG A 55 23.43 -1.51 34.24
C ARG A 55 24.58 -2.43 34.63
N VAL A 56 24.87 -3.42 33.80
CA VAL A 56 25.95 -4.39 34.07
C VAL A 56 27.31 -3.69 34.14
N LEU A 57 27.58 -2.74 33.23
CA LEU A 57 28.82 -1.97 33.27
C LEU A 57 28.89 -1.07 34.50
N LEU A 58 27.80 -0.41 34.88
CA LEU A 58 27.75 0.47 36.05
C LEU A 58 27.97 -0.30 37.35
N GLU A 59 27.22 -1.38 37.57
CA GLU A 59 27.35 -2.22 38.76
C GLU A 59 28.77 -2.79 38.89
N GLY A 60 29.30 -3.31 37.78
CA GLY A 60 30.67 -3.82 37.73
C GLY A 60 31.72 -2.73 37.97
N THR A 61 31.54 -1.54 37.40
CA THR A 61 32.50 -0.44 37.56
C THR A 61 32.46 0.13 38.97
N ALA A 62 31.27 0.41 39.51
CA ALA A 62 31.09 0.91 40.87
C ALA A 62 31.63 -0.08 41.90
N GLY A 63 31.32 -1.38 41.74
CA GLY A 63 31.79 -2.43 42.65
C GLY A 63 33.31 -2.67 42.62
N GLY A 64 34.01 -2.24 41.58
CA GLY A 64 35.47 -2.31 41.48
C GLY A 64 36.21 -1.09 42.06
N ILE A 65 35.50 -0.01 42.39
CA ILE A 65 36.09 1.20 42.98
C ILE A 65 36.14 1.04 44.50
N ASP A 66 37.33 1.21 45.09
CA ASP A 66 37.47 1.37 46.55
C ASP A 66 36.88 2.74 46.96
N GLY A 67 35.68 2.72 47.52
CA GLY A 67 34.94 3.92 47.91
C GLY A 67 35.65 4.76 48.98
N ASP A 68 36.36 4.15 49.93
CA ASP A 68 37.12 4.89 50.95
C ASP A 68 38.31 5.62 50.33
N ALA A 69 39.02 4.96 49.42
CA ALA A 69 40.09 5.59 48.65
C ALA A 69 39.54 6.71 47.75
N PHE A 70 38.42 6.47 47.06
CA PHE A 70 37.73 7.44 46.22
C PHE A 70 37.34 8.71 47.01
N ALA A 71 36.65 8.55 48.14
CA ALA A 71 36.21 9.65 48.99
C ALA A 71 37.42 10.48 49.49
N SER A 72 38.52 9.81 49.83
CA SER A 72 39.74 10.47 50.27
C SER A 72 40.41 11.27 49.16
N VAL A 73 40.47 10.74 47.93
CA VAL A 73 40.97 11.48 46.76
C VAL A 73 40.09 12.68 46.45
N ALA A 74 38.77 12.49 46.42
CA ALA A 74 37.83 13.56 46.13
C ALA A 74 37.96 14.73 47.11
N ARG A 75 38.20 14.43 48.39
CA ARG A 75 38.26 15.43 49.47
C ARG A 75 39.63 16.10 49.65
N PHE A 76 40.71 15.34 49.51
CA PHE A 76 42.06 15.78 49.87
C PHE A 76 43.04 15.86 48.70
N GLY A 77 42.65 15.36 47.52
CA GLY A 77 43.45 15.47 46.32
C GLY A 77 43.54 16.92 45.85
N GLU A 78 44.69 17.26 45.28
CA GLU A 78 44.94 18.58 44.68
C GLU A 78 45.23 18.41 43.18
N PRO A 79 44.82 19.39 42.34
CA PRO A 79 45.13 19.37 40.94
C PRO A 79 46.61 19.66 40.69
N ASN A 80 47.24 18.91 39.79
CA ASN A 80 48.59 19.17 39.29
C ASN A 80 48.58 20.12 38.07
N GLU A 81 49.74 20.44 37.52
CA GLU A 81 49.86 21.37 36.38
C GLU A 81 49.08 20.94 35.13
N ALA A 82 48.85 19.63 34.96
CA ALA A 82 48.07 19.08 33.84
C ALA A 82 46.55 19.10 34.10
N GLY A 83 46.11 19.49 35.30
CA GLY A 83 44.70 19.46 35.72
C GLY A 83 44.21 18.09 36.19
N TYR A 84 45.10 17.14 36.45
CA TYR A 84 44.80 15.84 37.07
C TYR A 84 45.26 15.84 38.53
N SER A 85 45.47 14.70 39.19
CA SER A 85 46.07 14.66 40.54
C SER A 85 47.35 13.84 40.57
N ASP A 86 48.30 14.24 41.41
CA ASP A 86 49.52 13.48 41.72
C ASP A 86 49.28 12.38 42.78
N ASP A 87 48.06 12.31 43.35
CA ASP A 87 47.69 11.24 44.28
C ASP A 87 47.72 9.87 43.55
N PRO A 88 48.50 8.88 44.03
CA PRO A 88 48.53 7.56 43.40
C PRO A 88 47.16 6.88 43.33
N ARG A 89 46.26 7.16 44.29
CA ARG A 89 44.90 6.58 44.34
C ARG A 89 44.02 7.12 43.22
N PHE A 90 44.22 8.37 42.79
CA PHE A 90 43.55 8.92 41.61
C PHE A 90 43.87 8.06 40.38
N TRP A 91 45.14 7.69 40.18
CA TRP A 91 45.55 6.88 39.04
C TRP A 91 45.06 5.43 39.13
N ILE A 92 44.90 4.86 40.33
CA ILE A 92 44.26 3.54 40.51
C ILE A 92 42.81 3.58 40.01
N ILE A 93 42.06 4.63 40.36
CA ILE A 93 40.69 4.82 39.88
C ILE A 93 40.68 4.97 38.36
N VAL A 94 41.50 5.88 37.82
CA VAL A 94 41.59 6.12 36.37
C VAL A 94 41.96 4.85 35.60
N ASP A 95 42.92 4.06 36.09
CA ASP A 95 43.35 2.81 35.45
C ASP A 95 42.23 1.76 35.47
N TRP A 96 41.44 1.70 36.55
CA TRP A 96 40.25 0.88 36.60
C TRP A 96 39.21 1.30 35.55
N LEU A 97 38.86 2.59 35.49
CA LEU A 97 37.90 3.10 34.49
C LEU A 97 38.39 2.85 33.06
N ALA A 98 39.69 3.04 32.80
CA ALA A 98 40.30 2.77 31.50
C ALA A 98 40.24 1.28 31.13
N SER A 99 40.35 0.37 32.11
CA SER A 99 40.19 -1.07 31.88
C SER A 99 38.76 -1.44 31.48
N ILE A 100 37.74 -0.78 32.07
CA ILE A 100 36.34 -0.98 31.67
C ILE A 100 36.09 -0.39 30.29
N LYS A 101 36.63 0.80 29.99
CA LYS A 101 36.56 1.39 28.63
C LYS A 101 37.22 0.49 27.58
N ALA A 102 38.23 -0.30 27.93
CA ALA A 102 38.81 -1.28 27.02
C ALA A 102 37.87 -2.47 26.72
N VAL A 103 36.92 -2.78 27.62
CA VAL A 103 35.86 -3.77 27.38
C VAL A 103 34.81 -3.23 26.43
N ASP A 104 34.38 -1.96 26.63
CA ASP A 104 33.47 -1.26 25.73
C ASP A 104 34.01 0.11 25.32
N TYR A 105 34.70 0.17 24.18
CA TYR A 105 35.36 1.39 23.71
C TYR A 105 34.40 2.57 23.45
N ARG A 106 33.11 2.29 23.30
CA ARG A 106 32.07 3.26 22.96
C ARG A 106 31.65 4.13 24.14
N THR A 107 32.03 3.76 25.37
CA THR A 107 31.60 4.45 26.58
C THR A 107 32.53 5.58 26.97
N GLY A 108 31.97 6.72 27.38
CA GLY A 108 32.60 7.65 28.31
C GLY A 108 32.41 7.10 29.72
N ILE A 109 33.48 7.04 30.52
CA ILE A 109 33.40 6.54 31.90
C ILE A 109 34.11 7.54 32.81
N TYR A 110 33.42 7.99 33.83
CA TYR A 110 33.91 8.97 34.78
C TYR A 110 33.27 8.80 36.16
N THR A 111 33.81 9.50 37.14
CA THR A 111 33.32 9.49 38.51
C THR A 111 33.10 10.92 39.00
N ILE A 112 32.05 11.11 39.79
CA ILE A 112 31.60 12.39 40.34
C ILE A 112 31.62 12.31 41.86
N ALA A 113 31.98 13.40 42.51
CA ALA A 113 31.78 13.60 43.94
C ALA A 113 31.16 14.97 44.23
N LEU A 114 30.59 15.13 45.42
CA LEU A 114 30.21 16.45 45.93
C LEU A 114 31.46 17.14 46.51
N SER A 115 31.79 18.33 46.03
CA SER A 115 32.92 19.09 46.54
C SER A 115 32.57 19.86 47.81
N ASP A 116 33.21 19.52 48.94
CA ASP A 116 33.11 20.30 50.20
C ASP A 116 33.52 21.78 49.99
N ARG A 117 34.41 22.04 49.03
CA ARG A 117 34.96 23.38 48.77
C ARG A 117 34.02 24.25 47.94
N LEU A 118 33.39 23.67 46.92
CA LEU A 118 32.56 24.40 45.97
C LEU A 118 31.06 24.32 46.31
N GLY A 119 30.64 23.30 47.06
CA GLY A 119 29.22 23.02 47.29
C GLY A 119 28.49 22.50 46.05
N GLU A 120 29.25 22.03 45.04
CA GLU A 120 28.75 21.58 43.74
C GLU A 120 29.32 20.19 43.39
N TYR A 121 28.63 19.49 42.49
CA TYR A 121 29.11 18.23 41.93
C TYR A 121 30.30 18.47 41.00
N VAL A 122 31.37 17.70 41.20
CA VAL A 122 32.62 17.82 40.45
C VAL A 122 33.05 16.47 39.87
N LEU A 123 33.68 16.51 38.71
CA LEU A 123 34.36 15.35 38.11
C LEU A 123 35.63 15.05 38.89
N ILE A 124 35.80 13.79 39.29
CA ILE A 124 36.97 13.32 40.03
C ILE A 124 37.94 12.62 39.10
N ALA A 125 37.50 11.63 38.32
CA ALA A 125 38.36 10.84 37.45
C ALA A 125 37.59 10.44 36.19
N SER A 126 38.29 10.25 35.08
CA SER A 126 37.72 9.68 33.86
C SER A 126 38.70 8.72 33.19
N ALA A 127 38.18 7.75 32.46
CA ALA A 127 38.99 6.87 31.62
C ALA A 127 39.80 7.66 30.56
N ALA A 128 39.27 8.81 30.12
CA ALA A 128 39.90 9.66 29.12
C ALA A 128 41.24 10.26 29.59
N ALA A 129 41.47 10.38 30.90
CA ALA A 129 42.78 10.75 31.44
C ALA A 129 43.91 9.76 31.06
N ARG A 130 43.58 8.55 30.60
CA ARG A 130 44.54 7.59 30.01
C ARG A 130 44.43 7.46 28.50
N THR A 131 43.21 7.47 27.96
CA THR A 131 43.02 7.21 26.52
C THR A 131 43.24 8.46 25.67
N GLU A 132 42.88 9.63 26.18
CA GLU A 132 42.81 10.92 25.48
C GLU A 132 43.31 12.08 26.40
N PRO A 133 44.50 11.99 27.02
CA PRO A 133 44.91 12.91 28.10
C PRO A 133 45.09 14.36 27.66
N ASP A 134 45.45 14.57 26.39
CA ASP A 134 45.71 15.89 25.81
C ASP A 134 44.47 16.49 25.12
N ASP A 135 43.36 15.76 25.09
CA ASP A 135 42.11 16.27 24.52
C ASP A 135 41.57 17.42 25.39
N PRO A 136 41.28 18.60 24.79
CA PRO A 136 40.63 19.70 25.49
C PRO A 136 39.27 19.34 26.11
N GLU A 137 38.57 18.35 25.55
CA GLU A 137 37.28 17.86 26.03
C GLU A 137 37.44 16.81 27.15
N THR A 138 38.66 16.39 27.50
CA THR A 138 38.86 15.45 28.60
C THR A 138 38.56 16.11 29.95
N ALA A 139 37.72 15.46 30.75
CA ALA A 139 37.41 15.92 32.11
C ALA A 139 38.67 16.06 32.99
N ARG A 140 38.76 17.18 33.72
CA ARG A 140 39.86 17.46 34.66
C ARG A 140 39.43 17.21 36.12
N PHE A 141 40.41 16.98 36.98
CA PHE A 141 40.19 16.72 38.41
C PHE A 141 39.54 17.94 39.08
N GLN A 142 38.47 17.70 39.85
CA GLN A 142 37.60 18.71 40.46
C GLN A 142 36.96 19.71 39.47
N GLN A 143 36.80 19.33 38.20
CA GLN A 143 36.06 20.16 37.25
C GLN A 143 34.58 20.24 37.65
N PRO A 144 34.01 21.44 37.88
CA PRO A 144 32.60 21.59 38.22
C PRO A 144 31.69 21.16 37.08
N LEU A 145 30.60 20.48 37.42
CA LEU A 145 29.54 20.14 36.47
C LEU A 145 28.48 21.26 36.32
N GLY A 146 28.55 22.30 37.16
CA GLY A 146 27.56 23.38 37.17
C GLY A 146 26.21 22.99 37.79
N TYR A 147 26.19 21.93 38.59
CA TYR A 147 25.04 21.49 39.38
C TYR A 147 25.40 21.42 40.86
N ALA A 148 24.56 21.98 41.72
CA ALA A 148 24.62 21.85 43.17
C ALA A 148 23.53 20.89 43.68
N PRO A 149 23.65 20.39 44.92
CA PRO A 149 22.55 19.69 45.57
C PRO A 149 21.26 20.51 45.56
N GLY A 150 20.18 19.91 45.07
CA GLY A 150 18.88 20.56 44.86
C GLY A 150 18.59 20.95 43.40
N ASP A 151 19.61 21.04 42.53
CA ASP A 151 19.42 21.37 41.11
C ASP A 151 18.96 20.16 40.28
N ALA A 152 19.34 18.95 40.71
CA ALA A 152 19.06 17.70 40.01
C ALA A 152 18.60 16.61 41.00
N PRO A 153 17.28 16.48 41.25
CA PRO A 153 16.76 15.57 42.28
C PRO A 153 17.18 14.10 42.10
N ALA A 154 17.38 13.64 40.86
CA ALA A 154 17.84 12.29 40.59
C ALA A 154 19.30 12.06 41.01
N PHE A 155 20.17 13.08 40.85
CA PHE A 155 21.53 13.05 41.36
C PHE A 155 21.55 13.09 42.89
N ASP A 156 20.73 13.96 43.49
CA ASP A 156 20.61 14.05 44.95
C ASP A 156 20.18 12.70 45.56
N ALA A 157 19.25 12.00 44.91
CA ALA A 157 18.80 10.68 45.35
C ALA A 157 19.92 9.64 45.36
N LEU A 158 20.89 9.70 44.43
CA LEU A 158 22.08 8.83 44.41
C LEU A 158 23.01 9.14 45.59
N PHE A 159 23.31 10.42 45.79
CA PHE A 159 24.24 10.87 46.85
C PHE A 159 23.64 10.75 48.26
N ASN A 160 22.31 10.83 48.40
CA ASN A 160 21.61 10.62 49.67
C ASN A 160 21.30 9.14 49.95
N GLY A 161 21.53 8.25 48.98
CA GLY A 161 21.28 6.81 49.11
C GLY A 161 19.80 6.42 49.04
N GLU A 162 18.95 7.29 48.48
CA GLU A 162 17.53 6.99 48.20
C GLU A 162 17.38 6.01 47.03
N THR A 163 18.28 6.11 46.05
CA THR A 163 18.47 5.14 44.97
C THR A 163 19.96 4.86 44.80
N SER A 164 20.30 3.70 44.23
CA SER A 164 21.69 3.37 43.87
C SER A 164 21.96 3.57 42.38
N GLU A 165 20.93 3.40 41.54
CA GLU A 165 21.00 3.49 40.09
C GLU A 165 20.10 4.63 39.57
N TRP A 166 20.57 5.30 38.51
CA TRP A 166 19.73 6.12 37.65
C TRP A 166 20.15 5.98 36.18
N LEU A 167 19.22 5.55 35.32
CA LEU A 167 19.43 5.49 33.87
C LEU A 167 18.67 6.63 33.18
N LEU A 168 19.41 7.42 32.40
CA LEU A 168 18.93 8.47 31.52
C LEU A 168 19.01 7.98 30.07
N LEU A 169 17.99 7.21 29.67
CA LEU A 169 17.93 6.56 28.35
C LEU A 169 17.37 7.46 27.25
N GLU A 170 16.79 8.60 27.62
CA GLU A 170 16.39 9.62 26.65
C GLU A 170 17.63 10.41 26.22
N PRO A 171 17.95 10.48 24.91
CA PRO A 171 19.13 11.21 24.45
C PRO A 171 19.10 12.69 24.86
N TYR A 172 20.16 13.15 25.51
CA TYR A 172 20.36 14.55 25.89
C TYR A 172 21.64 15.12 25.28
N GLN A 173 21.85 16.44 25.42
CA GLN A 173 23.04 17.13 24.92
C GLN A 173 23.73 17.89 26.06
N ASP A 174 25.06 17.80 26.13
CA ASP A 174 25.92 18.56 27.04
C ASP A 174 27.16 19.13 26.33
N ASP A 175 28.11 19.67 27.10
CA ASP A 175 29.37 20.26 26.61
C ASP A 175 30.29 19.24 25.90
N PHE A 176 30.01 17.94 26.03
CA PHE A 176 30.82 16.84 25.50
C PHE A 176 30.13 16.09 24.34
N GLY A 177 28.84 16.35 24.06
CA GLY A 177 28.13 15.78 22.91
C GLY A 177 26.67 15.42 23.17
N TYR A 178 26.18 14.40 22.44
CA TYR A 178 24.86 13.81 22.67
C TYR A 178 25.02 12.44 23.32
N TRP A 179 24.24 12.16 24.36
CA TRP A 179 24.46 10.99 25.21
C TRP A 179 23.16 10.32 25.64
N ILE A 180 23.25 9.02 25.87
CA ILE A 180 22.44 8.35 26.89
C ILE A 180 23.38 7.96 28.00
N SER A 181 22.94 8.05 29.24
CA SER A 181 23.83 7.90 30.39
C SER A 181 23.21 7.04 31.45
N GLY A 182 24.07 6.39 32.22
CA GLY A 182 23.69 5.73 33.43
C GLY A 182 24.62 6.11 34.55
N TYR A 183 24.08 6.11 35.76
CA TYR A 183 24.76 6.51 36.97
C TYR A 183 24.54 5.46 38.05
N GLU A 184 25.61 5.14 38.79
CA GLU A 184 25.55 4.23 39.92
C GLU A 184 26.36 4.76 41.09
N SER A 185 25.84 4.57 42.30
CA SER A 185 26.47 5.02 43.54
C SER A 185 27.76 4.25 43.85
N ILE A 186 28.84 4.98 44.13
CA ILE A 186 30.07 4.43 44.69
C ILE A 186 29.89 4.41 46.21
N LYS A 187 30.03 3.23 46.82
CA LYS A 187 29.83 3.05 48.27
C LYS A 187 31.16 2.80 48.98
N ASN A 188 31.32 3.37 50.18
CA ASN A 188 32.45 3.07 51.06
C ASN A 188 32.27 1.70 51.75
N ALA A 189 33.25 1.28 52.57
CA ALA A 189 33.15 0.01 53.31
C ALA A 189 31.97 -0.05 54.31
N ALA A 190 31.42 1.09 54.71
CA ALA A 190 30.23 1.18 55.55
C ALA A 190 28.91 1.06 54.75
N GLY A 191 28.97 1.01 53.42
CA GLY A 191 27.81 0.97 52.53
C GLY A 191 27.18 2.34 52.25
N GLU A 192 27.83 3.44 52.67
CA GLU A 192 27.37 4.80 52.47
C GLU A 192 27.81 5.29 51.08
N PRO A 193 26.92 5.99 50.33
CA PRO A 193 27.28 6.62 49.06
C PRO A 193 28.30 7.74 49.29
N VAL A 194 29.43 7.67 48.59
CA VAL A 194 30.52 8.66 48.67
C VAL A 194 30.86 9.30 47.33
N GLY A 195 30.19 8.86 46.26
CA GLY A 195 30.39 9.30 44.90
C GLY A 195 29.42 8.61 43.95
N VAL A 196 29.55 8.94 42.67
CA VAL A 196 28.79 8.32 41.59
C VAL A 196 29.74 7.98 40.46
N VAL A 197 29.58 6.82 39.83
CA VAL A 197 30.16 6.54 38.52
C VAL A 197 29.13 6.86 37.44
N GLY A 198 29.55 7.57 36.41
CA GLY A 198 28.77 7.85 35.21
C GLY A 198 29.35 7.08 34.03
N ILE A 199 28.46 6.46 33.25
CA ILE A 199 28.81 5.81 31.98
C ILE A 199 27.88 6.35 30.89
N ASP A 200 28.48 6.94 29.86
CA ASP A 200 27.76 7.54 28.74
C ASP A 200 27.99 6.75 27.46
N TYR A 201 26.92 6.47 26.71
CA TYR A 201 27.01 6.07 25.31
C TYR A 201 26.76 7.27 24.40
N ARG A 202 27.67 7.49 23.45
CA ARG A 202 27.49 8.49 22.38
C ARG A 202 26.19 8.24 21.62
N ALA A 203 25.34 9.25 21.47
CA ALA A 203 24.07 9.14 20.78
C ALA A 203 24.24 8.84 19.28
N GLU A 204 25.40 9.11 18.67
CA GLU A 204 25.71 8.63 17.32
C GLU A 204 25.57 7.10 17.23
N TYR A 205 25.94 6.38 18.29
CA TYR A 205 25.73 4.93 18.34
C TYR A 205 24.23 4.59 18.35
N VAL A 206 23.43 5.26 19.18
CA VAL A 206 21.97 5.09 19.23
C VAL A 206 21.33 5.32 17.85
N PHE A 207 21.70 6.42 17.18
CA PHE A 207 21.22 6.72 15.83
C PHE A 207 21.71 5.71 14.79
N SER A 208 22.94 5.20 14.93
CA SER A 208 23.47 4.17 14.04
C SER A 208 22.69 2.86 14.16
N VAL A 209 22.23 2.50 15.37
CA VAL A 209 21.43 1.30 15.62
C VAL A 209 20.04 1.47 15.00
N GLN A 210 19.38 2.61 15.21
CA GLN A 210 18.10 2.91 14.56
C GLN A 210 18.21 2.91 13.04
N ARG A 211 19.29 3.46 12.49
CA ARG A 211 19.53 3.47 11.05
C ARG A 211 19.80 2.07 10.49
N GLN A 212 20.56 1.23 11.20
CA GLN A 212 20.74 -0.18 10.82
C GLN A 212 19.42 -0.94 10.80
N ILE A 213 18.53 -0.68 11.77
CA ILE A 213 17.18 -1.24 11.78
C ILE A 213 16.42 -0.80 10.52
N LEU A 214 16.46 0.49 10.16
CA LEU A 214 15.81 0.99 8.93
C LEU A 214 16.42 0.42 7.65
N ASP A 215 17.75 0.37 7.56
CA ASP A 215 18.48 -0.13 6.39
C ASP A 215 18.21 -1.63 6.15
N ALA A 216 17.89 -2.39 7.19
CA ALA A 216 17.47 -3.79 7.08
C ALA A 216 15.95 -3.95 6.84
N ALA A 217 15.13 -3.19 7.57
CA ALA A 217 13.67 -3.32 7.55
C ALA A 217 13.04 -2.73 6.28
N LEU A 218 13.52 -1.58 5.81
CA LEU A 218 12.91 -0.86 4.69
C LEU A 218 13.04 -1.64 3.36
N PRO A 219 14.20 -2.19 2.97
CA PRO A 219 14.27 -3.02 1.77
C PRO A 219 13.41 -4.28 1.87
N SER A 220 13.40 -4.94 3.03
CA SER A 220 12.56 -6.12 3.29
C SER A 220 11.07 -5.80 3.14
N PHE A 221 10.65 -4.64 3.67
CA PHE A 221 9.30 -4.12 3.51
C PHE A 221 8.95 -3.83 2.05
N LEU A 222 9.81 -3.12 1.32
CA LEU A 222 9.57 -2.77 -0.09
C LEU A 222 9.51 -4.01 -0.98
N ILE A 223 10.37 -5.00 -0.74
CA ILE A 223 10.33 -6.29 -1.44
C ILE A 223 9.03 -7.03 -1.13
N GLY A 224 8.65 -7.12 0.15
CA GLY A 224 7.40 -7.75 0.56
C GLY A 224 6.17 -7.07 -0.06
N PHE A 225 6.15 -5.74 -0.06
CA PHE A 225 5.09 -4.95 -0.68
C PHE A 225 5.04 -5.11 -2.20
N ALA A 226 6.19 -5.15 -2.87
CA ALA A 226 6.27 -5.40 -4.31
C ALA A 226 5.76 -6.80 -4.68
N VAL A 227 6.16 -7.83 -3.93
CA VAL A 227 5.66 -9.20 -4.11
C VAL A 227 4.15 -9.25 -3.88
N PHE A 228 3.66 -8.62 -2.81
CA PHE A 228 2.23 -8.50 -2.56
C PHE A 228 1.50 -7.84 -3.72
N PHE A 229 1.99 -6.70 -4.21
CA PHE A 229 1.40 -6.00 -5.35
C PHE A 229 1.37 -6.87 -6.62
N ILE A 230 2.45 -7.61 -6.90
CA ILE A 230 2.51 -8.56 -8.03
C ILE A 230 1.45 -9.65 -7.85
N VAL A 231 1.33 -10.25 -6.66
CA VAL A 231 0.31 -11.29 -6.38
C VAL A 231 -1.10 -10.74 -6.56
N VAL A 232 -1.41 -9.57 -6.01
CA VAL A 232 -2.70 -8.88 -6.19
C VAL A 232 -2.97 -8.62 -7.67
N TYR A 233 -1.96 -8.14 -8.41
CA TYR A 233 -2.07 -7.89 -9.84
C TYR A 233 -2.34 -9.17 -10.64
N LEU A 234 -1.66 -10.27 -10.32
CA LEU A 234 -1.84 -11.57 -10.97
C LEU A 234 -3.22 -12.16 -10.68
N ILE A 235 -3.69 -12.10 -9.42
CA ILE A 235 -5.02 -12.57 -9.01
C ILE A 235 -6.13 -11.71 -9.64
N SER A 236 -5.90 -10.41 -9.85
CA SER A 236 -6.88 -9.54 -10.49
C SER A 236 -7.22 -9.97 -11.93
N ILE A 237 -6.31 -10.67 -12.61
CA ILE A 237 -6.48 -11.08 -14.01
C ILE A 237 -7.64 -12.06 -14.19
N PRO A 238 -7.63 -13.27 -13.57
CA PRO A 238 -8.72 -14.22 -13.73
C PRO A 238 -10.05 -13.68 -13.17
N LEU A 239 -10.00 -12.80 -12.16
CA LEU A 239 -11.22 -12.28 -11.53
C LEU A 239 -11.96 -11.26 -12.40
N THR A 240 -11.23 -10.43 -13.17
CA THR A 240 -11.83 -9.29 -13.89
C THR A 240 -12.06 -9.55 -15.37
N ARG A 241 -11.28 -10.45 -16.00
CA ARG A 241 -11.43 -10.77 -17.42
C ARG A 241 -12.84 -11.25 -17.80
N PRO A 242 -13.47 -12.23 -17.10
CA PRO A 242 -14.79 -12.73 -17.49
C PRO A 242 -15.87 -11.65 -17.48
N ILE A 243 -15.80 -10.73 -16.50
CA ILE A 243 -16.73 -9.60 -16.39
C ILE A 243 -16.61 -8.72 -17.63
N THR A 244 -15.40 -8.30 -18.00
CA THR A 244 -15.19 -7.45 -19.18
C THR A 244 -15.63 -8.12 -20.48
N THR A 245 -15.43 -9.44 -20.60
CA THR A 245 -15.89 -10.20 -21.77
C THR A 245 -17.42 -10.31 -21.83
N LEU A 246 -18.08 -10.56 -20.69
CA LEU A 246 -19.55 -10.58 -20.61
C LEU A 246 -20.16 -9.22 -20.91
N THR A 247 -19.57 -8.13 -20.41
CA THR A 247 -20.03 -6.76 -20.71
C THR A 247 -19.96 -6.46 -22.21
N LEU A 248 -18.82 -6.76 -22.86
CA LEU A 248 -18.66 -6.57 -24.30
C LEU A 248 -19.62 -7.44 -25.12
N ALA A 249 -19.86 -8.69 -24.68
CA ALA A 249 -20.82 -9.55 -25.36
C ALA A 249 -22.26 -9.02 -25.21
N ALA A 250 -22.62 -8.53 -24.03
CA ALA A 250 -23.93 -7.94 -23.78
C ALA A 250 -24.18 -6.68 -24.61
N GLU A 251 -23.17 -5.81 -24.79
CA GLU A 251 -23.24 -4.65 -25.68
C GLU A 251 -23.53 -5.08 -27.13
N ARG A 252 -22.77 -6.03 -27.66
CA ARG A 252 -22.95 -6.55 -29.04
C ARG A 252 -24.31 -7.22 -29.26
N ILE A 253 -24.75 -8.03 -28.29
CA ILE A 253 -26.06 -8.68 -28.34
C ILE A 253 -27.18 -7.63 -28.29
N GLY A 254 -27.00 -6.56 -27.51
CA GLY A 254 -27.93 -5.41 -27.48
C GLY A 254 -28.04 -4.69 -28.83
N GLU A 255 -26.99 -4.72 -29.65
CA GLU A 255 -26.98 -4.21 -31.03
C GLU A 255 -27.51 -5.22 -32.06
N GLY A 256 -27.94 -6.41 -31.64
CA GLY A 256 -28.49 -7.46 -32.51
C GLY A 256 -27.44 -8.46 -33.04
N ASP A 257 -26.19 -8.36 -32.61
CA ASP A 257 -25.14 -9.33 -32.95
C ASP A 257 -25.11 -10.50 -31.96
N TYR A 258 -25.96 -11.49 -32.22
CA TYR A 258 -26.02 -12.75 -31.46
C TYR A 258 -24.85 -13.72 -31.71
N SER A 259 -23.91 -13.37 -32.60
CA SER A 259 -22.75 -14.21 -32.91
C SER A 259 -21.55 -13.96 -32.00
N ALA A 260 -21.66 -12.99 -31.08
CA ALA A 260 -20.58 -12.59 -30.19
C ALA A 260 -20.08 -13.78 -29.32
N PRO A 261 -18.76 -13.98 -29.22
CA PRO A 261 -18.20 -15.08 -28.43
C PRO A 261 -18.44 -14.86 -26.93
N LEU A 262 -19.18 -15.77 -26.32
CA LEU A 262 -19.39 -15.79 -24.87
C LEU A 262 -18.18 -16.44 -24.17
N PRO A 263 -17.83 -15.99 -22.94
CA PRO A 263 -16.81 -16.65 -22.17
C PRO A 263 -17.18 -18.12 -21.96
N LYS A 264 -16.23 -19.00 -22.22
CA LYS A 264 -16.40 -20.43 -21.97
C LYS A 264 -16.32 -20.64 -20.47
N ALA A 265 -17.33 -21.28 -19.88
CA ALA A 265 -17.26 -21.75 -18.51
C ALA A 265 -15.99 -22.58 -18.32
N SER A 266 -15.24 -22.30 -17.25
CA SER A 266 -14.05 -23.07 -16.94
C SER A 266 -14.47 -24.53 -16.69
N ARG A 267 -13.82 -25.48 -17.37
CA ARG A 267 -14.09 -26.92 -17.17
C ARG A 267 -13.42 -27.47 -15.91
N VAL A 268 -12.54 -26.71 -15.28
CA VAL A 268 -11.70 -27.17 -14.16
C VAL A 268 -12.22 -26.65 -12.82
N VAL A 269 -12.80 -25.45 -12.79
CA VAL A 269 -13.37 -24.83 -11.58
C VAL A 269 -14.71 -24.24 -11.95
N SER A 270 -15.80 -24.75 -11.36
CA SER A 270 -17.12 -24.15 -11.47
C SER A 270 -17.23 -23.07 -10.40
N ASP A 271 -17.09 -21.82 -10.82
CA ASP A 271 -17.23 -20.62 -9.98
C ASP A 271 -18.51 -19.85 -10.36
N GLU A 272 -18.81 -18.79 -9.60
CA GLU A 272 -19.95 -17.91 -9.83
C GLU A 272 -19.91 -17.29 -11.23
N PHE A 273 -18.73 -17.05 -11.80
CA PHE A 273 -18.57 -16.54 -13.17
C PHE A 273 -18.99 -17.57 -14.22
N SER A 274 -18.68 -18.85 -14.00
CA SER A 274 -19.06 -19.94 -14.89
C SER A 274 -20.59 -20.11 -14.89
N ILE A 275 -21.22 -20.05 -13.72
CA ILE A 275 -22.68 -20.08 -13.58
C ILE A 275 -23.31 -18.89 -14.32
N LEU A 276 -22.77 -17.68 -14.13
CA LEU A 276 -23.28 -16.48 -14.79
C LEU A 276 -23.14 -16.56 -16.32
N ALA A 277 -22.01 -17.06 -16.83
CA ALA A 277 -21.79 -17.23 -18.26
C ALA A 277 -22.77 -18.23 -18.89
N ASP A 278 -23.11 -19.31 -18.19
CA ASP A 278 -24.07 -20.30 -18.66
C ASP A 278 -25.52 -19.77 -18.64
N VAL A 279 -25.92 -19.08 -17.57
CA VAL A 279 -27.24 -18.41 -17.52
C VAL A 279 -27.36 -17.36 -18.62
N PHE A 280 -26.31 -16.57 -18.84
CA PHE A 280 -26.27 -15.57 -19.90
C PHE A 280 -26.39 -16.22 -21.29
N ARG A 281 -25.69 -17.34 -21.54
CA ARG A 281 -25.81 -18.10 -22.80
C ARG A 281 -27.24 -18.57 -23.06
N VAL A 282 -27.93 -19.08 -22.04
CA VAL A 282 -29.34 -19.49 -22.15
C VAL A 282 -30.24 -18.29 -22.47
N MET A 283 -29.99 -17.14 -21.85
CA MET A 283 -30.75 -15.91 -22.12
C MET A 283 -30.59 -15.46 -23.58
N VAL A 284 -29.35 -15.40 -24.08
CA VAL A 284 -29.04 -14.99 -25.46
C VAL A 284 -29.76 -15.88 -26.47
N GLY A 285 -29.73 -17.20 -26.27
CA GLY A 285 -30.44 -18.14 -27.14
C GLY A 285 -31.97 -17.93 -27.14
N LYS A 286 -32.56 -17.63 -25.97
CA LYS A 286 -34.00 -17.31 -25.87
C LYS A 286 -34.35 -15.99 -26.56
N VAL A 287 -33.51 -14.96 -26.43
CA VAL A 287 -33.73 -13.66 -27.08
C VAL A 287 -33.64 -13.80 -28.60
N GLN A 288 -32.59 -14.45 -29.10
CA GLN A 288 -32.43 -14.71 -30.53
C GLN A 288 -33.61 -15.52 -31.10
N GLY A 289 -34.04 -16.58 -30.39
CA GLY A 289 -35.20 -17.37 -30.80
C GLY A 289 -36.48 -16.54 -30.89
N ARG A 290 -36.75 -15.68 -29.90
CA ARG A 290 -37.89 -14.76 -29.91
C ARG A 290 -37.83 -13.76 -31.06
N GLU A 291 -36.66 -13.21 -31.37
CA GLU A 291 -36.52 -12.26 -32.49
C GLU A 291 -36.76 -12.93 -33.84
N VAL A 292 -36.27 -14.16 -34.04
CA VAL A 292 -36.53 -14.94 -35.25
C VAL A 292 -38.02 -15.25 -35.40
N GLU A 293 -38.67 -15.66 -34.31
CA GLU A 293 -40.11 -15.94 -34.31
C GLU A 293 -40.95 -14.68 -34.57
N LEU A 294 -40.60 -13.55 -33.94
CA LEU A 294 -41.22 -12.25 -34.20
C LEU A 294 -41.04 -11.82 -35.67
N ARG A 295 -39.85 -11.99 -36.26
CA ARG A 295 -39.63 -11.69 -37.69
C ARG A 295 -40.52 -12.53 -38.58
N LYS A 296 -40.65 -13.83 -38.29
CA LYS A 296 -41.53 -14.73 -39.04
C LYS A 296 -42.99 -14.30 -38.95
N GLN A 297 -43.48 -13.98 -37.75
CA GLN A 297 -44.85 -13.49 -37.54
C GLN A 297 -45.10 -12.17 -38.29
N VAL A 298 -44.14 -11.24 -38.27
CA VAL A 298 -44.24 -9.97 -39.03
C VAL A 298 -44.27 -10.22 -40.54
N GLU A 299 -43.51 -11.19 -41.05
CA GLU A 299 -43.50 -11.54 -42.47
C GLU A 299 -44.79 -12.25 -42.89
N GLU A 300 -45.30 -13.19 -42.09
CA GLU A 300 -46.62 -13.82 -42.28
C GLU A 300 -47.74 -12.77 -42.29
N LEU A 301 -47.76 -11.86 -41.30
CA LEU A 301 -48.72 -10.75 -41.25
C LEU A 301 -48.62 -9.83 -42.46
N LYS A 302 -47.42 -9.56 -42.96
CA LYS A 302 -47.22 -8.72 -44.15
C LYS A 302 -47.80 -9.38 -45.40
N ILE A 303 -47.60 -10.69 -45.57
CA ILE A 303 -48.19 -11.46 -46.68
C ILE A 303 -49.71 -11.43 -46.60
N GLU A 304 -50.29 -11.64 -45.42
CA GLU A 304 -51.75 -11.58 -45.22
C GLU A 304 -52.32 -10.19 -45.54
N ILE A 305 -51.64 -9.11 -45.15
CA ILE A 305 -52.01 -7.74 -45.47
C ILE A 305 -51.92 -7.48 -46.98
N ASP A 306 -50.88 -7.96 -47.65
CA ASP A 306 -50.72 -7.79 -49.09
C ASP A 306 -51.78 -8.58 -49.87
N GLU A 307 -52.12 -9.80 -49.42
CA GLU A 307 -53.23 -10.58 -49.99
C GLU A 307 -54.59 -9.89 -49.82
N THR A 308 -54.88 -9.39 -48.61
CA THR A 308 -56.15 -8.68 -48.35
C THR A 308 -56.25 -7.39 -49.15
N LYS A 309 -55.15 -6.63 -49.31
CA LYS A 309 -55.09 -5.46 -50.21
C LYS A 309 -55.27 -5.85 -51.68
N ALA A 310 -54.62 -6.92 -52.14
CA ALA A 310 -54.77 -7.39 -53.51
C ALA A 310 -56.20 -7.81 -53.80
N ARG A 311 -56.86 -8.54 -52.87
CA ARG A 311 -58.28 -8.90 -52.98
C ARG A 311 -59.17 -7.65 -53.01
N ALA A 312 -58.90 -6.64 -52.18
CA ALA A 312 -59.65 -5.39 -52.18
C ALA A 312 -59.51 -4.63 -53.51
N GLN A 313 -58.29 -4.53 -54.07
CA GLN A 313 -58.06 -3.92 -55.38
C GLN A 313 -58.74 -4.70 -56.53
N VAL A 314 -58.71 -6.03 -56.48
CA VAL A 314 -59.42 -6.85 -57.47
C VAL A 314 -60.92 -6.63 -57.36
N ALA A 315 -61.49 -6.57 -56.15
CA ALA A 315 -62.90 -6.26 -55.95
C ALA A 315 -63.28 -4.88 -56.51
N GLU A 316 -62.44 -3.86 -56.30
CA GLU A 316 -62.62 -2.52 -56.88
C GLU A 316 -62.59 -2.53 -58.42
N ILE A 317 -61.71 -3.33 -59.04
CA ILE A 317 -61.66 -3.51 -60.50
C ILE A 317 -62.89 -4.28 -61.02
N VAL A 318 -63.40 -5.24 -60.26
CA VAL A 318 -64.60 -6.01 -60.63
C VAL A 318 -65.86 -5.14 -60.53
N ASP A 319 -65.91 -4.21 -59.57
CA ASP A 319 -67.03 -3.28 -59.36
C ASP A 319 -66.98 -2.02 -60.25
N THR A 320 -65.92 -1.83 -61.04
CA THR A 320 -65.82 -0.73 -62.02
C THR A 320 -66.24 -1.15 -63.42
N ASP A 321 -66.66 -0.19 -64.25
CA ASP A 321 -67.25 -0.35 -65.60
C ASP A 321 -66.44 -1.25 -66.57
N PHE A 322 -65.17 -1.53 -66.26
CA PHE A 322 -64.31 -2.44 -67.00
C PHE A 322 -64.86 -3.87 -67.07
N PHE A 323 -65.34 -4.43 -65.96
CA PHE A 323 -65.84 -5.81 -65.93
C PHE A 323 -67.19 -5.95 -66.66
N ALA A 324 -68.05 -4.93 -66.55
CA ALA A 324 -69.29 -4.83 -67.31
C ALA A 324 -69.04 -4.86 -68.82
N SER A 325 -68.05 -4.09 -69.31
CA SER A 325 -67.68 -4.04 -70.72
C SER A 325 -67.11 -5.37 -71.25
N LEU A 326 -66.39 -6.13 -70.43
CA LEU A 326 -65.86 -7.47 -70.79
C LEU A 326 -66.98 -8.51 -70.91
N GLN A 327 -67.95 -8.47 -70.00
CA GLN A 327 -69.10 -9.38 -70.02
C GLN A 327 -69.98 -9.14 -71.26
N GLU A 328 -70.16 -7.88 -71.65
CA GLU A 328 -70.83 -7.49 -72.88
C GLU A 328 -70.10 -8.02 -74.12
N LYS A 329 -68.76 -7.87 -74.17
CA LYS A 329 -67.93 -8.36 -75.28
C LYS A 329 -67.94 -9.88 -75.40
N ALA A 330 -67.94 -10.61 -74.29
CA ALA A 330 -68.06 -12.06 -74.26
C ALA A 330 -69.46 -12.55 -74.70
N LYS A 331 -70.53 -11.83 -74.32
CA LYS A 331 -71.89 -12.04 -74.84
C LYS A 331 -71.92 -11.88 -76.36
N HIS A 332 -71.25 -10.85 -76.88
CA HIS A 332 -71.13 -10.59 -78.32
C HIS A 332 -70.40 -11.68 -79.11
N ILE A 333 -69.48 -12.41 -78.47
CA ILE A 333 -68.77 -13.55 -79.09
C ILE A 333 -69.62 -14.82 -79.02
N ARG A 334 -70.36 -15.03 -77.93
CA ARG A 334 -71.28 -16.17 -77.78
C ARG A 334 -72.47 -16.09 -78.73
N SER A 335 -73.07 -14.91 -78.90
CA SER A 335 -74.12 -14.69 -79.91
C SER A 335 -73.63 -14.88 -81.34
N ARG A 336 -72.31 -14.84 -81.57
CA ARG A 336 -71.68 -15.11 -82.86
C ARG A 336 -71.47 -16.59 -83.17
N ARG A 337 -71.66 -17.48 -82.18
CA ARG A 337 -71.49 -18.94 -82.32
C ARG A 337 -72.81 -19.69 -82.49
N ASP A 338 -73.93 -19.08 -82.11
CA ASP A 338 -75.26 -19.69 -82.13
C ASP A 338 -76.16 -19.24 -83.29
N ASP A 339 -75.63 -18.52 -84.30
CA ASP A 339 -76.39 -18.16 -85.52
C ASP A 339 -75.80 -18.82 -86.79
N PRO A 340 -76.61 -19.57 -87.57
CA PRO A 340 -76.16 -20.35 -88.72
C PRO A 340 -75.91 -19.46 -89.96
N PRO A 341 -74.98 -19.83 -90.87
CA PRO A 341 -74.64 -19.01 -92.02
C PRO A 341 -75.80 -18.97 -93.04
N PRO A 342 -76.07 -17.81 -93.66
CA PRO A 342 -77.09 -17.70 -94.70
C PRO A 342 -76.58 -18.27 -96.03
N VAL A 343 -77.45 -19.03 -96.70
CA VAL A 343 -77.26 -19.56 -98.05
C VAL A 343 -77.77 -18.54 -99.08
N ARG A 344 -76.96 -18.18 -100.08
CA ARG A 344 -77.39 -18.02 -101.49
C ARG A 344 -76.25 -17.80 -102.50
N SER A 345 -76.05 -18.82 -103.33
CA SER A 345 -75.82 -18.84 -104.79
C SER A 345 -75.21 -17.64 -105.53
N SER A 346 -73.95 -17.86 -105.94
CA SER A 346 -73.37 -17.80 -107.32
C SER A 346 -73.25 -16.49 -108.10
N GLN A 347 -72.01 -16.25 -108.58
CA GLN A 347 -71.43 -15.21 -109.48
C GLN A 347 -70.56 -14.21 -108.67
N ASP A 348 -69.23 -14.09 -108.81
CA ASP A 348 -68.30 -14.32 -109.92
C ASP A 348 -66.91 -14.78 -109.44
N ALA A 349 -66.28 -15.68 -110.20
CA ALA A 349 -64.84 -15.95 -110.20
C ALA A 349 -64.22 -15.08 -111.32
N GLU A 350 -62.96 -14.65 -111.32
CA GLU A 350 -61.76 -15.45 -111.20
C GLU A 350 -60.56 -14.51 -111.44
N THR A 351 -59.58 -14.41 -110.52
CA THR A 351 -58.15 -14.29 -110.89
C THR A 351 -57.21 -14.45 -109.68
N GLN A 352 -56.32 -15.44 -109.83
CA GLN A 352 -55.03 -15.76 -109.17
C GLN A 352 -54.06 -14.56 -108.93
N PRO A 353 -52.80 -14.76 -108.45
CA PRO A 353 -52.23 -15.71 -107.46
C PRO A 353 -51.21 -15.03 -106.50
N ARG A 354 -50.73 -15.73 -105.45
CA ARG A 354 -49.31 -16.13 -105.26
C ARG A 354 -48.98 -16.50 -103.81
N SER A 355 -48.46 -17.72 -103.70
CA SER A 355 -47.73 -18.32 -102.61
C SER A 355 -46.25 -17.93 -102.65
N GLU A 356 -45.64 -17.77 -101.48
CA GLU A 356 -44.21 -17.91 -101.12
C GLU A 356 -44.15 -17.51 -99.63
N GLY A 357 -43.56 -18.25 -98.69
CA GLY A 357 -42.86 -19.52 -98.63
C GLY A 357 -42.54 -19.80 -97.16
#